data_AF-A0A2V6RD96-F1
#
_entry.id   AF-A0A2V6RD96-F1
#
_cell.length_a   1.000
_cell.length_b   1.000
_cell.length_c   1.000
_cell.angle_alpha   90.00
_cell.angle_beta   90.00
_cell.angle_gamma   90.00
#
_symmetry.space_group_name_H-M   'P 1'
#
loop_
_entity.id
_entity.type
_entity.pdbx_description
1 polymer ?
#
loop_
_entity_poly.entity_id
_entity_poly.type
_entity_poly.pdbx_seq_one_letter_code
_entity_poly.pdbx_strand_id
1 'polypeptide(L)' 'MKRVIEVERPRLVVRILYSIGRRMFGQVPTPERIMAHRLPLMVGLGALYGAIQWAGRIDARLRALLQVQVATLYGSVY' A
#
# COMPACT_ATOMS: atom_id res chain seq x y z
N MET A 1 -0.91 19.17 -3.00
CA MET A 1 -0.44 17.78 -3.21
C MET A 1 0.33 17.71 -4.53
N LYS A 2 1.56 17.15 -4.54
CA LYS A 2 2.28 16.90 -5.80
C LYS A 2 1.50 15.85 -6.61
N ARG A 3 1.30 16.10 -7.91
CA ARG A 3 0.67 15.13 -8.81
C ARG A 3 1.64 13.96 -8.97
N VAL A 4 1.28 12.79 -8.42
CA VAL A 4 2.06 11.57 -8.62
C VAL A 4 1.87 11.15 -10.08
N ILE A 5 2.94 11.22 -10.85
CA ILE A 5 2.97 10.76 -12.24
C ILE A 5 2.94 9.24 -12.20
N GLU A 6 2.10 8.62 -13.02
CA GLU A 6 2.09 7.16 -13.15
C GLU A 6 3.29 6.67 -13.95
N VAL A 7 3.73 5.44 -13.68
CA VAL A 7 4.75 4.78 -14.50
C VAL A 7 4.16 4.58 -15.90
N GLU A 8 4.78 5.21 -16.91
CA GLU A 8 4.27 5.28 -18.28
C GLU A 8 4.21 3.90 -18.97
N ARG A 9 5.14 2.99 -18.64
CA ARG A 9 5.18 1.60 -19.13
C ARG A 9 5.43 0.62 -17.98
N PRO A 10 4.39 0.26 -17.20
CA PRO A 10 4.57 -0.58 -16.02
C PRO A 10 4.91 -2.01 -16.43
N ARG A 11 5.95 -2.57 -15.78
CA ARG A 11 6.32 -3.99 -15.92
C ARG A 11 5.14 -4.87 -15.47
N LEU A 12 5.11 -6.12 -15.94
CA LEU A 12 4.03 -7.07 -15.62
C LEU A 12 3.75 -7.18 -14.11
N VAL A 13 4.81 -7.24 -13.29
CA VAL A 13 4.70 -7.29 -11.82
C VAL A 13 3.96 -6.06 -11.26
N VAL A 14 4.27 -4.85 -11.75
CA VAL A 14 3.60 -3.62 -11.31
C VAL A 14 2.12 -3.65 -11.70
N ARG A 15 1.79 -4.15 -12.90
CA ARG A 15 0.39 -4.29 -13.35
C ARG A 15 -0.41 -5.24 -12.47
N ILE A 16 0.21 -6.35 -12.04
CA ILE A 16 -0.41 -7.30 -11.10
C ILE A 16 -0.63 -6.64 -9.74
N LEU A 17 0.36 -5.93 -9.21
CA LEU A 17 0.20 -5.25 -7.92
C LEU A 17 -0.88 -4.15 -7.99
N TYR A 18 -0.94 -3.38 -9.08
CA TYR A 18 -2.00 -2.41 -9.31
C TYR A 18 -3.40 -3.04 -9.38
N SER A 19 -3.53 -4.23 -9.97
CA SER A 19 -4.83 -4.90 -10.03
C SER A 19 -5.29 -5.37 -8.64
N ILE A 20 -4.37 -5.80 -7.79
CA ILE A 20 -4.65 -6.12 -6.38
C ILE A 20 -5.13 -4.85 -5.64
N GLY A 21 -4.36 -3.76 -5.71
CA GLY A 21 -4.74 -2.49 -5.07
C GLY A 21 -6.10 -1.98 -5.53
N ARG A 22 -6.35 -2.02 -6.85
CA ARG A 22 -7.65 -1.63 -7.43
C ARG A 22 -8.80 -2.50 -6.95
N ARG A 23 -8.59 -3.82 -6.80
CA ARG A 23 -9.62 -4.75 -6.30
C ARG A 23 -9.95 -4.49 -4.83
N MET A 24 -8.96 -4.10 -4.03
CA MET A 24 -9.14 -3.87 -2.59
C MET A 24 -9.72 -2.49 -2.28
N PHE A 25 -9.31 -1.46 -3.01
CA PHE A 25 -9.59 -0.06 -2.66
C PHE A 25 -10.41 0.69 -3.73
N GLY A 26 -10.87 0.02 -4.79
CA GLY A 26 -11.58 0.62 -5.93
C GLY A 26 -10.69 1.43 -6.89
N GLN A 27 -9.47 1.76 -6.46
CA GLN A 27 -8.46 2.49 -7.23
C GLN A 27 -7.06 2.02 -6.82
N VAL A 28 -6.04 2.36 -7.61
CA VAL A 28 -4.64 2.11 -7.21
C VAL A 28 -4.25 3.13 -6.14
N PRO A 29 -3.87 2.71 -4.91
CA PRO A 29 -3.44 3.63 -3.86
C PRO A 29 -2.27 4.51 -4.28
N THR A 30 -2.25 5.76 -3.82
CA THR A 30 -1.16 6.70 -4.10
C THR A 30 0.22 6.18 -3.69
N PRO A 31 0.41 5.51 -2.53
CA PRO A 31 1.69 4.86 -2.18
C PRO A 31 2.13 3.84 -3.22
N GLU A 32 1.23 3.00 -3.73
CA GLU A 32 1.57 2.02 -4.78
C GLU A 32 2.01 2.73 -6.07
N ARG A 33 1.35 3.82 -6.46
CA ARG A 33 1.73 4.63 -7.62
C ARG A 33 3.12 5.24 -7.45
N ILE A 34 3.45 5.73 -6.25
CA ILE A 34 4.78 6.26 -5.92
C ILE A 34 5.82 5.13 -5.97
N MET A 35 5.57 4.03 -5.26
CA MET A 35 6.50 2.90 -5.14
C MET A 35 6.77 2.19 -6.47
N ALA A 36 5.84 2.21 -7.41
CA ALA A 36 6.00 1.58 -8.73
C ALA A 36 7.22 2.09 -9.52
N HIS A 37 7.71 3.29 -9.24
CA HIS A 37 8.95 3.82 -9.82
C HIS A 37 10.20 3.07 -9.35
N ARG A 38 10.12 2.34 -8.23
CA ARG A 38 11.20 1.53 -7.64
C ARG A 38 10.67 0.18 -7.20
N LEU A 39 10.61 -0.77 -8.13
CA LEU A 39 10.06 -2.10 -7.91
C LEU A 39 10.59 -2.83 -6.66
N PRO A 40 11.90 -2.79 -6.30
CA PRO A 40 12.37 -3.42 -5.07
C PRO A 40 11.71 -2.86 -3.80
N LEU A 41 11.46 -1.54 -3.75
CA LEU A 41 10.75 -0.92 -2.63
C LEU A 41 9.28 -1.34 -2.61
N MET A 42 8.63 -1.37 -3.77
CA MET A 42 7.24 -1.80 -3.88
C MET A 42 7.04 -3.23 -3.38
N VAL A 43 7.91 -4.14 -3.80
CA VAL A 43 7.84 -5.56 -3.39
C VAL A 43 8.20 -5.71 -1.92
N GLY A 44 9.28 -5.07 -1.45
CA GLY A 44 9.72 -5.17 -0.05
C GLY A 44 8.69 -4.62 0.94
N LEU A 45 8.16 -3.42 0.68
CA LEU A 45 7.14 -2.82 1.54
C LEU A 45 5.79 -3.56 1.44
N GLY A 46 5.41 -4.03 0.24
CA GLY A 46 4.22 -4.86 0.06
C GLY A 46 4.29 -6.17 0.82
N ALA A 47 5.44 -6.86 0.79
CA ALA A 47 5.68 -8.08 1.54
C ALA A 47 5.64 -7.83 3.06
N LEU A 48 6.27 -6.75 3.54
CA LEU A 48 6.21 -6.35 4.95
C LEU A 48 4.77 -6.09 5.39
N TYR A 49 4.01 -5.31 4.62
CA TYR A 49 2.60 -5.05 4.90
C TYR A 49 1.78 -6.35 4.91
N GLY A 50 2.00 -7.24 3.94
CA GLY A 50 1.39 -8.57 3.91
C GLY A 50 1.70 -9.38 5.17
N ALA A 51 2.96 -9.41 5.62
CA ALA A 51 3.32 -10.09 6.86
C ALA A 51 2.59 -9.49 8.07
N ILE A 52 2.52 -8.16 8.19
CA ILE A 52 1.79 -7.49 9.27
C ILE A 52 0.29 -7.86 9.24
N GLN A 53 -0.31 -7.93 8.05
CA GLN A 53 -1.73 -8.19 7.88
C GLN A 53 -2.13 -9.67 8.00
N TRP A 54 -1.20 -10.61 7.80
CA TRP A 54 -1.54 -12.04 7.71
C TRP A 54 -0.80 -12.95 8.69
N ALA A 55 0.37 -12.55 9.20
CA ALA A 55 1.18 -13.37 10.12
C ALA A 55 0.99 -13.03 11.61
N GLY A 56 0.13 -12.06 11.93
CA GLY A 56 -0.13 -11.60 13.30
C GLY A 56 -1.24 -12.36 14.02
N ARG A 57 -1.23 -12.31 15.35
CA ARG A 57 -2.31 -12.84 16.22
C ARG A 57 -3.44 -11.85 16.47
N ILE A 58 -3.27 -10.60 16.05
CA ILE A 58 -4.26 -9.53 16.21
C ILE A 58 -5.30 -9.68 15.11
N ASP A 59 -6.58 -9.66 15.50
CA ASP A 59 -7.67 -9.73 14.53
C ASP A 59 -7.67 -8.52 13.58
N ALA A 60 -8.32 -8.68 12.43
CA ALA A 60 -8.29 -7.67 11.37
C ALA A 60 -8.86 -6.31 11.81
N ARG A 61 -9.91 -6.28 12.65
CA ARG A 61 -10.54 -5.03 13.09
C ARG A 61 -9.66 -4.30 14.09
N LEU A 62 -9.15 -5.01 15.10
CA LEU A 62 -8.27 -4.40 16.09
C LEU A 62 -6.98 -3.86 15.45
N ARG A 63 -6.40 -4.60 14.51
CA ARG A 63 -5.23 -4.15 13.75
C ARG A 63 -5.51 -2.91 12.91
N ALA A 64 -6.68 -2.80 12.30
CA ALA A 64 -7.09 -1.60 11.57
C ALA A 64 -7.23 -0.40 12.52
N LEU A 65 -7.85 -0.58 13.69
CA LEU A 65 -7.96 0.46 14.72
C LEU A 65 -6.59 0.93 15.23
N LEU A 66 -5.65 0.00 15.43
CA LEU A 66 -4.27 0.34 15.79
C LEU A 66 -3.59 1.19 14.71
N GLN A 67 -3.77 0.86 13.43
CA GLN A 67 -3.22 1.65 12.32
C GLN A 67 -3.82 3.06 12.28
N VAL A 68 -5.13 3.21 12.48
CA VAL A 68 -5.82 4.52 12.55
C VAL A 68 -5.35 5.34 13.75
N GLN A 69 -5.16 4.70 14.92
CA GLN A 69 -4.65 5.37 16.11
C GLN A 69 -3.24 5.90 15.87
N VAL A 70 -2.35 5.09 15.30
CA VAL A 70 -0.99 5.51 14.94
C VAL A 70 -1.03 6.65 13.93
N ALA A 71 -1.84 6.56 12.87
CA ALA A 71 -1.99 7.65 11.91
C ALA A 71 -2.44 8.96 12.58
N THR A 72 -3.39 8.88 13.52
CA THR A 72 -3.88 10.03 14.29
C THR A 72 -2.78 10.66 15.15
N LEU A 73 -1.98 9.84 15.86
CA LEU A 73 -0.88 10.32 16.70
C LEU A 73 0.17 11.11 15.91
N TYR A 74 0.40 10.74 14.65
CA TYR A 74 1.36 11.42 13.77
C TYR A 74 0.71 12.43 12.81
N GLY A 75 -0.60 12.67 12.89
CA GLY A 75 -1.31 13.57 11.98
C GLY A 75 -1.29 13.13 10.52
N SER A 76 -1.18 11.82 10.25
CA SER A 76 -1.23 11.25 8.89
C SER A 76 -2.66 11.21 8.39
N VAL A 77 -2.96 12.06 7.41
CA VAL A 77 -4.28 12.20 6.78
C VAL A 77 -4.49 11.27 5.57
N TYR A 78 -3.47 10.53 5.19
CA TYR A 78 -3.47 9.61 4.04
C TYR A 78 -3.85 8.19 4.46
#